data_AF-T1I3M7-F1
#
_entry.id   AF-T1I3M7-F1
#
_cell.length_a   1.000
_cell.length_b   1.000
_cell.length_c   1.000
_cell.angle_alpha   90.00
_cell.angle_beta   90.00
_cell.angle_gamma   90.00
#
_symmetry.space_group_name_H-M   'P 1'
#
loop_
_entity.id
_entity.type
_entity.pdbx_description
1 polymer ?
#
loop_
_entity_poly.entity_id
_entity_poly.type
_entity_poly.pdbx_seq_one_letter_code
_entity_poly.pdbx_strand_id
1 'polypeptide(L)'
;MSDEESDKEKFLFYADRAKSGRAGCKKCKQKIASGELRMAKAASNPFGSGVMKMWHHVDCMFQNLLDVTDPYAGHFRLQNICSISTVD
;
A
#
# COMPACT_ATOMS: atom_id res chain seq x y z
N MET A 1 -2.43 -17.46 -28.67
CA MET A 1 -1.87 -17.75 -27.34
C MET A 1 -2.45 -16.71 -26.42
N SER A 2 -3.28 -17.17 -25.49
CA SER A 2 -4.22 -16.36 -24.74
C SER A 2 -3.51 -15.65 -23.58
N ASP A 3 -3.10 -14.41 -23.80
CA ASP A 3 -2.80 -13.51 -22.71
C ASP A 3 -4.12 -12.90 -22.24
N GLU A 4 -4.91 -13.72 -21.52
CA GLU A 4 -6.07 -13.24 -20.77
C GLU A 4 -5.55 -12.37 -19.63
N GLU A 5 -5.39 -11.08 -19.94
CA GLU A 5 -5.07 -10.02 -18.99
C GLU A 5 -6.28 -9.83 -18.07
N SER A 6 -6.34 -10.68 -17.03
CA SER A 6 -7.37 -10.64 -16.00
C SER A 6 -7.37 -9.23 -15.37
N ASP A 7 -8.47 -8.50 -15.53
CA ASP A 7 -8.81 -7.28 -14.83
C ASP A 7 -8.84 -7.53 -13.31
N LYS A 8 -7.66 -7.64 -12.69
CA LYS A 8 -7.52 -7.66 -11.24
C LYS A 8 -7.85 -6.26 -10.76
N GLU A 9 -8.96 -6.14 -10.02
CA GLU A 9 -9.34 -4.93 -9.30
C GLU A 9 -8.09 -4.27 -8.69
N LYS A 10 -7.79 -3.07 -9.17
CA LYS A 10 -6.54 -2.37 -8.85
C LYS A 10 -6.70 -1.75 -7.47
N PHE A 11 -6.44 -2.53 -6.42
CA PHE A 11 -6.54 -2.06 -5.04
C PHE A 11 -5.65 -0.84 -4.81
N LEU A 12 -6.23 0.24 -4.29
CA LEU A 12 -5.50 1.48 -3.96
C LEU A 12 -4.56 1.28 -2.76
N PHE A 13 -4.88 0.33 -1.89
CA PHE A 13 -4.11 0.02 -0.69
C PHE A 13 -3.77 -1.47 -0.63
N TYR A 14 -2.58 -1.77 -0.13
CA TYR A 14 -2.08 -3.12 0.09
C TYR A 14 -1.56 -3.24 1.52
N ALA A 15 -1.80 -4.36 2.18
CA ALA A 15 -1.21 -4.70 3.46
C ALA A 15 -0.48 -6.04 3.34
N ASP A 16 0.75 -6.12 3.86
CA ASP A 16 1.55 -7.35 3.85
C ASP A 16 2.55 -7.32 5.02
N ARG A 17 3.05 -8.49 5.41
CA ARG A 17 4.25 -8.57 6.26
C ARG A 17 5.49 -8.44 5.40
N ALA A 18 6.49 -7.72 5.88
CA ALA A 18 7.70 -7.49 5.13
C ALA A 18 8.48 -8.81 4.91
N LYS A 19 8.38 -9.40 3.72
CA LYS A 19 9.19 -10.58 3.35
C LYS A 19 10.70 -10.34 3.40
N SER A 20 11.11 -9.08 3.28
CA SER A 20 12.49 -8.65 3.43
C SER A 20 12.55 -7.21 3.93
N GLY A 21 13.60 -6.89 4.69
CA GLY A 21 13.87 -5.54 5.23
C GLY A 21 14.43 -4.53 4.21
N ARG A 22 14.18 -4.75 2.91
CA ARG A 22 14.68 -3.90 1.81
C ARG A 22 13.80 -2.69 1.53
N ALA A 23 12.54 -2.71 1.98
CA ALA A 23 11.63 -1.60 1.74
C ALA A 23 11.86 -0.48 2.77
N GLY A 24 11.92 0.77 2.30
CA GLY A 24 11.95 1.96 3.14
C GLY A 24 10.59 2.62 3.22
N CYS A 25 10.21 3.07 4.42
CA CYS A 25 9.00 3.86 4.62
C CYS A 25 9.15 5.23 3.93
N LYS A 26 8.18 5.60 3.09
CA LYS A 26 8.22 6.86 2.35
C LYS A 26 7.95 8.11 3.18
N LYS A 27 7.36 7.98 4.38
CA LYS A 27 7.14 9.09 5.33
C LYS A 27 8.36 9.36 6.21
N CYS A 28 8.78 8.39 7.04
CA CYS A 28 9.88 8.58 8.00
C CYS A 28 11.27 8.26 7.42
N LYS A 29 11.35 7.76 6.19
CA LYS A 29 12.59 7.37 5.48
C LYS A 29 13.41 6.26 6.15
N GLN A 30 12.88 5.63 7.21
CA GLN A 30 13.50 4.48 7.86
C GLN A 30 13.20 3.17 7.11
N LYS A 31 14.08 2.17 7.27
CA LYS A 31 13.86 0.83 6.72
C LYS A 31 12.78 0.10 7.53
N ILE A 32 11.91 -0.63 6.83
CA ILE A 32 10.89 -1.49 7.44
C ILE A 32 11.55 -2.83 7.75
N ALA A 33 11.45 -3.32 8.99
CA ALA A 33 12.09 -4.57 9.37
C ALA A 33 11.44 -5.79 8.70
N SER A 34 12.20 -6.86 8.48
CA SER A 34 11.65 -8.12 7.97
C SER A 34 10.68 -8.72 9.00
N GLY A 35 9.53 -9.23 8.56
CA GLY A 35 8.47 -9.78 9.41
C GLY A 35 7.50 -8.74 9.99
N GLU A 36 7.84 -7.45 9.90
CA GLU A 36 7.00 -6.34 10.37
C GLU A 36 5.79 -6.11 9.45
N LEU A 37 4.65 -5.71 10.04
CA LEU A 37 3.48 -5.31 9.26
C LEU A 37 3.75 -3.99 8.55
N ARG A 38 3.39 -3.93 7.27
CA ARG A 38 3.52 -2.72 6.45
C ARG A 38 2.34 -2.55 5.53
N MET A 39 2.05 -1.30 5.20
CA MET A 39 1.01 -0.93 4.24
C MET A 39 1.62 -0.21 3.04
N ALA A 40 1.00 -0.33 1.88
CA ALA A 40 1.39 0.41 0.69
C ALA A 40 0.20 1.07 0.00
N LYS A 41 0.41 2.29 -0.50
CA LYS A 41 -0.50 2.99 -1.41
C LYS A 41 -0.04 2.73 -2.84
N ALA A 42 -0.95 2.36 -3.73
CA ALA A 42 -0.69 2.29 -5.16
C ALA A 42 -0.61 3.73 -5.69
N ALA A 43 0.53 4.12 -6.24
CA ALA A 43 0.74 5.44 -6.83
C ALA A 43 1.19 5.30 -8.27
N SER A 44 0.92 6.32 -9.09
CA SER A 44 1.48 6.39 -10.45
C SER A 44 3.00 6.38 -10.38
N ASN A 45 3.64 5.59 -11.23
CA ASN A 45 5.09 5.58 -11.33
C ASN A 45 5.55 6.82 -12.12
N PRO A 46 6.37 7.73 -11.54
CA PRO A 46 6.89 8.88 -12.29
C PRO A 46 7.94 8.49 -13.34
N PHE A 47 8.49 7.28 -13.29
CA PHE A 47 9.57 6.81 -14.17
C PHE A 47 9.09 5.95 -15.36
N GLY A 48 7.79 5.74 -15.54
CA GLY A 48 7.26 4.94 -16.63
C GLY A 48 5.77 4.65 -16.53
N SER A 49 5.26 3.83 -17.43
CA SER A 49 3.87 3.36 -17.37
C SER A 49 3.72 2.30 -16.27
N GLY A 50 2.78 2.52 -15.35
CA GLY A 50 2.42 1.53 -14.32
C GLY A 50 2.13 2.15 -12.95
N VAL A 51 1.73 1.29 -12.02
CA VAL A 51 1.57 1.66 -10.61
C VAL A 51 2.71 1.09 -9.79
N MET A 52 3.28 1.92 -8.92
CA MET A 52 4.27 1.52 -7.92
C MET A 52 3.64 1.43 -6.54
N LYS A 53 4.09 0.46 -5.74
CA LYS A 53 3.68 0.30 -4.35
C LYS A 53 4.55 1.17 -3.45
N MET A 54 3.94 2.16 -2.81
CA MET A 54 4.61 3.07 -1.87
C MET A 54 4.48 2.53 -0.46
N TRP A 55 5.52 1.85 0.04
CA TRP A 55 5.52 1.23 1.37
C TRP A 55 5.67 2.23 2.52
N HIS A 56 4.94 1.96 3.60
CA HIS A 56 4.91 2.72 4.84
C HIS A 56 4.83 1.75 6.02
N HIS A 57 5.35 2.17 7.19
CA HIS A 57 4.94 1.55 8.45
C HIS A 57 3.44 1.78 8.66
N VAL A 58 2.81 0.89 9.43
CA VAL A 58 1.38 0.98 9.77
C VAL A 58 1.07 2.35 10.37
N ASP A 59 1.83 2.79 11.37
CA ASP A 59 1.64 4.08 12.03
C ASP A 59 1.87 5.28 11.10
N CYS A 60 2.93 5.21 10.29
CA CYS A 60 3.26 6.26 9.33
C CYS A 60 2.20 6.42 8.24
N MET A 61 1.52 5.34 7.87
CA MET A 61 0.44 5.37 6.89
C MET A 61 -0.77 6.12 7.45
N PHE A 62 -1.17 5.86 8.69
CA PHE A 62 -2.29 6.56 9.32
C PHE A 62 -2.00 8.04 9.56
N GLN A 63 -0.77 8.38 9.93
CA GLN A 63 -0.35 9.78 10.01
C GLN A 63 -0.45 10.47 8.65
N ASN A 64 -0.05 9.80 7.56
CA ASN A 64 -0.16 10.34 6.21
C ASN A 64 -1.62 10.49 5.75
N LEU A 65 -2.51 9.56 6.12
CA LEU A 65 -3.94 9.63 5.82
C LEU A 65 -4.67 10.78 6.54
N LEU A 66 -4.19 11.17 7.73
CA LEU A 66 -4.75 12.25 8.53
C LEU A 66 -4.12 13.62 8.18
N ASP A 67 -3.03 13.64 7.42
CA ASP A 67 -2.42 14.89 6.94
C ASP A 67 -3.34 15.51 5.87
N VAL A 68 -4.04 16.58 6.24
CA VAL A 68 -4.91 17.40 5.35
C VAL A 68 -4.20 18.02 4.14
N THR A 69 -2.87 17.86 4.07
CA THR A 69 -2.04 18.28 2.94
C THR A 69 -1.92 17.22 1.85
N ASP A 70 -2.28 15.96 2.10
CA ASP A 70 -2.31 14.95 1.04
C ASP A 70 -3.54 15.21 0.16
N PRO A 71 -3.39 15.38 -1.17
CA PRO A 71 -4.52 15.67 -2.07
C PRO A 71 -5.55 14.53 -2.17
N TYR A 72 -5.32 13.40 -1.51
CA TYR A 72 -6.25 12.28 -1.37
C TYR A 72 -6.70 12.05 0.09
N ALA A 73 -6.27 12.90 1.04
CA ALA A 73 -6.82 12.91 2.40
C ALA A 73 -8.31 13.28 2.32
N GLY A 74 -9.18 12.28 2.54
CA GLY A 74 -10.63 12.42 2.44
C GLY A 74 -11.31 11.50 1.42
N HIS A 75 -10.57 10.86 0.51
CA HIS A 75 -11.13 9.85 -0.41
C HIS A 75 -11.03 8.43 0.18
N PHE A 76 -11.34 8.26 1.47
CA PHE A 76 -11.48 6.95 2.08
C PHE A 76 -12.85 6.38 1.71
N ARG A 77 -12.99 5.97 0.44
CA ARG A 77 -14.13 5.13 0.05
C ARG A 77 -13.85 3.76 0.67
N LEU A 78 -14.52 3.49 1.79
CA LEU A 78 -14.59 2.21 2.50
C LEU A 78 -15.20 1.12 1.59
N GLN A 79 -14.59 0.85 0.45
CA GLN A 79 -14.91 -0.30 -0.37
C GLN A 79 -13.96 -1.41 0.03
N ASN A 80 -14.52 -2.37 0.77
CA ASN A 80 -14.00 -3.68 1.12
C ASN A 80 -12.88 -3.77 2.18
N ILE A 81 -13.31 -3.67 3.45
CA ILE A 81 -12.67 -4.40 4.57
C ILE A 81 -13.17 -5.88 4.64
N CYS A 82 -13.97 -6.34 3.66
CA CYS A 82 -14.43 -7.73 3.63
C CYS A 82 -13.33 -8.65 3.07
N SER A 83 -12.54 -9.25 3.95
CA SER A 83 -12.00 -10.64 3.92
C SER A 83 -10.71 -10.78 4.76
N ILE A 84 -10.71 -10.33 6.02
CA ILE A 84 -9.87 -11.01 7.01
C ILE A 84 -10.63 -12.28 7.36
N SER A 85 -10.32 -13.36 6.64
CA SER A 85 -10.54 -14.69 7.18
C SER A 85 -9.57 -14.83 8.35
N THR A 86 -10.10 -14.80 9.57
CA THR A 86 -9.46 -15.44 10.72
C THR A 86 -9.12 -16.87 10.32
N VAL A 87 -7.84 -17.20 10.30
CA VAL A 87 -7.38 -18.59 10.31
C VAL A 87 -6.55 -18.75 11.57
N ASP A 88 -7.07 -19.60 12.46
CA ASP A 88 -6.33 -20.29 13.53
C ASP A 88 -5.02 -20.91 13.03
#